data_AF-A0A0N1I9X1-F1
#
_entry.id   AF-A0A0N1I9X1-F1
#
_cell.length_a   1.000
_cell.length_b   1.000
_cell.length_c   1.000
_cell.angle_alpha   90.00
_cell.angle_beta   90.00
_cell.angle_gamma   90.00
#
_symmetry.space_group_name_H-M   'P 1'
#
loop_
_entity.id
_entity.type
_entity.pdbx_description
1 polymer ?
#
loop_
_entity_poly.entity_id
_entity_poly.type
_entity_poly.pdbx_seq_one_letter_code
_entity_poly.pdbx_strand_id
1 'polypeptide(L)'
;MRRRNTLIEATQAAEFPDMEFVLLRCPKFFAKENVATVFPEAQRVASLLSEAASFPADVSDHGVNYYLLYTFQPCNFVLEKASDEDSDCQGLSSCDEHATKSSSVASTVVSSSIKKTNEVPNVVSPAPPVMEWRDRSRDRVYKFMRLAKRRIREHLEKLDGNGALAFFMDWPDPATGLPACSKRGPTTFSDADTIEQFFPFKKVMVAGPGGGCYMVEHPRFGLNVYLDAAVLVVAHALEETLCEAVRSLGA
;
A
#
# COMPACT_ATOMS: atom_id res chain seq x y z
N MET A 1 21.12 -7.45 -1.83
CA MET A 1 21.00 -6.48 -0.72
C MET A 1 19.64 -6.63 -0.07
N ARG A 2 19.56 -7.12 1.18
CA ARG A 2 18.31 -7.06 1.97
C ARG A 2 17.95 -5.58 2.14
N ARG A 3 16.75 -5.16 1.71
CA ARG A 3 16.26 -3.81 1.99
C ARG A 3 16.07 -3.70 3.50
N ARG A 4 16.69 -2.70 4.15
CA ARG A 4 16.90 -2.60 5.62
C ARG A 4 15.64 -2.71 6.48
N ASN A 5 14.45 -2.62 5.88
CA ASN A 5 13.17 -2.53 6.58
C ASN A 5 12.32 -3.80 6.44
N THR A 6 12.68 -4.78 5.60
CA THR A 6 11.88 -6.01 5.45
C THR A 6 12.24 -7.01 6.54
N LEU A 7 11.28 -7.38 7.38
CA LEU A 7 11.45 -8.34 8.47
C LEU A 7 10.96 -9.74 8.11
N ILE A 8 9.88 -9.81 7.34
CA ILE A 8 9.37 -11.05 6.75
C ILE A 8 9.25 -10.82 5.26
N GLU A 9 9.98 -11.64 4.50
CA GLU A 9 9.92 -11.65 3.04
C GLU A 9 8.56 -12.18 2.56
N ALA A 10 8.26 -11.97 1.29
CA ALA A 10 6.97 -12.33 0.72
C ALA A 10 6.64 -13.81 1.00
N THR A 11 5.60 -14.01 1.80
CA THR A 11 5.17 -15.33 2.28
C THR A 11 3.70 -15.53 1.93
N GLN A 12 3.34 -16.73 1.51
CA GLN A 12 1.95 -17.06 1.18
C GLN A 12 1.13 -17.31 2.44
N ALA A 13 -0.09 -16.77 2.51
CA ALA A 13 -1.02 -17.02 3.61
C ALA A 13 -1.65 -18.41 3.51
N ALA A 14 -1.59 -19.19 4.59
CA ALA A 14 -2.06 -20.57 4.60
C ALA A 14 -3.59 -20.67 4.41
N GLU A 15 -4.36 -19.82 5.09
CA GLU A 15 -5.84 -19.81 5.01
C GLU A 15 -6.38 -19.04 3.79
N PHE A 16 -5.52 -18.36 3.03
CA PHE A 16 -5.90 -17.52 1.90
C PHE A 16 -5.06 -17.88 0.68
N PRO A 17 -5.45 -18.92 -0.08
CA PRO A 17 -4.74 -19.29 -1.30
C PRO A 17 -4.70 -18.07 -2.23
N ASP A 18 -3.55 -17.83 -2.83
CA ASP A 18 -3.24 -16.66 -3.67
C ASP A 18 -2.97 -15.33 -2.95
N MET A 19 -3.07 -15.25 -1.62
CA MET A 19 -2.65 -14.06 -0.89
C MET A 19 -1.20 -14.20 -0.42
N GLU A 20 -0.37 -13.23 -0.74
CA GLU A 20 0.94 -13.05 -0.10
C GLU A 20 0.91 -11.93 0.92
N PHE A 21 1.80 -12.00 1.90
CA PHE A 21 2.02 -10.93 2.85
C PHE A 21 3.51 -10.67 3.08
N VAL A 22 3.82 -9.44 3.47
CA VAL A 22 5.16 -8.95 3.80
C VAL A 22 5.07 -8.12 5.07
N LEU A 23 6.03 -8.28 5.98
CA LEU A 23 6.15 -7.43 7.16
C LEU A 23 7.32 -6.45 6.98
N LEU A 24 7.00 -5.16 7.07
CA LEU A 24 7.96 -4.08 6.96
C LEU A 24 8.04 -3.31 8.28
N ARG A 25 9.26 -3.01 8.74
CA ARG A 25 9.49 -2.02 9.80
C ARG A 25 9.34 -0.62 9.21
N CYS A 26 8.49 0.19 9.82
CA CYS A 26 8.24 1.56 9.40
C CYS A 26 9.28 2.52 10.02
N PRO A 27 9.88 3.45 9.24
CA PRO A 27 10.69 4.52 9.80
C PRO A 27 9.89 5.36 10.81
N LYS A 28 10.52 5.75 11.93
CA LYS A 28 9.86 6.54 12.99
C LYS A 28 9.33 7.89 12.50
N PHE A 29 10.04 8.52 11.57
CA PHE A 29 9.61 9.77 10.95
C PHE A 29 8.29 9.59 10.18
N PHE A 30 8.23 8.59 9.29
CA PHE A 30 7.00 8.27 8.56
C PHE A 30 5.84 7.94 9.51
N ALA A 31 6.11 7.15 10.55
CA ALA A 31 5.09 6.79 11.53
C ALA A 31 4.51 8.03 12.23
N LYS A 32 5.36 9.01 12.58
CA LYS A 32 4.91 10.24 13.24
C LYS A 32 4.07 11.13 12.32
N GLU A 33 4.44 11.24 11.05
CA GLU A 33 3.77 12.15 10.10
C GLU A 33 2.53 11.55 9.45
N ASN A 34 2.53 10.25 9.17
CA ASN A 34 1.47 9.58 8.40
C ASN A 34 0.65 8.63 9.27
N VAL A 35 1.30 7.78 10.07
CA VAL A 35 0.55 6.77 10.83
C VAL A 35 -0.20 7.40 12.00
N ALA A 36 0.44 8.23 12.80
CA ALA A 36 -0.16 8.85 13.99
C ALA A 36 -1.30 9.83 13.65
N THR A 37 -1.23 10.46 12.48
CA THR A 37 -2.23 11.41 11.98
C THR A 37 -3.44 10.72 11.36
N VAL A 38 -3.32 9.48 10.90
CA VAL A 38 -4.46 8.65 10.44
C VAL A 38 -5.05 7.84 11.60
N PHE A 39 -4.18 7.26 12.44
CA PHE A 39 -4.51 6.39 13.57
C PHE A 39 -4.04 7.00 14.90
N PRO A 40 -4.77 7.97 15.49
CA PRO A 40 -4.40 8.58 16.78
C PRO A 40 -4.24 7.55 17.90
N GLU A 41 -4.99 6.46 17.84
CA GLU A 41 -4.91 5.36 18.80
C GLU A 41 -3.57 4.62 18.74
N ALA A 42 -2.95 4.53 17.55
CA ALA A 42 -1.61 3.96 17.39
C ALA A 42 -0.58 4.78 18.17
N GLN A 43 -0.67 6.12 18.10
CA GLN A 43 0.17 7.02 18.87
C GLN A 43 -0.07 6.89 20.38
N ARG A 44 -1.34 6.80 20.80
CA ARG A 44 -1.70 6.60 22.21
C ARG A 44 -1.09 5.32 22.78
N VAL A 45 -1.21 4.21 22.06
CA VAL A 45 -0.60 2.92 22.44
C VAL A 45 0.92 3.01 22.43
N ALA A 46 1.52 3.69 21.46
CA ALA A 46 2.97 3.89 21.42
C ALA A 46 3.49 4.66 22.64
N SER A 47 2.78 5.69 23.09
CA SER A 47 3.13 6.42 24.32
C SER A 47 3.03 5.54 25.55
N LEU A 48 1.94 4.78 25.70
CA LEU A 48 1.76 3.84 26.81
C LEU A 48 2.86 2.78 26.87
N LEU A 49 3.24 2.23 25.72
CA LEU A 49 4.32 1.26 25.62
C LEU A 49 5.69 1.87 25.97
N SER A 50 5.93 3.11 25.54
CA SER A 50 7.17 3.82 25.85
C SER A 50 7.27 4.14 27.35
N GLU A 51 6.16 4.54 27.98
CA GLU A 51 6.06 4.79 29.41
C GLU A 51 6.25 3.51 30.22
N ALA A 52 5.56 2.42 29.84
CA ALA A 52 5.70 1.12 30.50
C ALA A 52 7.13 0.56 30.40
N ALA A 53 7.80 0.77 29.26
CA ALA A 53 9.17 0.34 29.07
C ALA A 53 10.16 1.13 29.94
N SER A 54 9.87 2.38 30.31
CA SER A 54 10.78 3.24 31.09
C SER A 54 10.98 2.83 32.57
N PHE A 55 10.34 1.75 33.01
CA PHE A 55 10.50 1.15 34.34
C PHE A 55 10.75 -0.37 34.20
N PRO A 56 11.96 -0.92 34.47
CA PRO A 56 13.16 -0.36 35.11
C PRO A 56 14.26 0.09 34.13
N ALA A 57 15.10 1.03 34.58
CA ALA A 57 16.13 1.75 33.83
C ALA A 57 17.33 0.92 33.29
N ASP A 58 17.34 -0.40 33.47
CA ASP A 58 18.48 -1.28 33.15
C ASP A 58 18.40 -1.94 31.77
N VAL A 59 17.35 -1.67 30.97
CA VAL A 59 17.22 -2.22 29.62
C VAL A 59 17.40 -1.09 28.60
N SER A 60 18.59 -0.96 28.01
CA SER A 60 18.94 0.12 27.07
C SER A 60 18.10 0.20 25.77
N ASP A 61 17.02 -0.59 25.65
CA ASP A 61 16.27 -0.80 24.42
C ASP A 61 14.74 -0.64 24.60
N HIS A 62 14.35 0.47 25.23
CA HIS A 62 12.96 0.85 25.51
C HIS A 62 12.19 1.40 24.28
N GLY A 63 12.61 1.03 23.06
CA GLY A 63 12.03 1.56 21.84
C GLY A 63 10.62 1.02 21.55
N VAL A 64 9.75 1.86 20.99
CA VAL A 64 8.52 1.41 20.31
C VAL A 64 8.73 1.50 18.80
N ASN A 65 8.27 0.46 18.09
CA ASN A 65 8.37 0.38 16.64
C ASN A 65 7.00 0.28 16.00
N TYR A 66 6.93 0.81 14.79
CA TYR A 66 5.78 0.73 13.91
C TYR A 66 6.09 -0.26 12.80
N TYR A 67 5.09 -1.04 12.40
CA TYR A 67 5.22 -2.00 11.31
C TYR A 67 4.03 -1.89 10.37
N LEU A 68 4.27 -2.30 9.13
CA LEU A 68 3.27 -2.41 8.09
C LEU A 68 3.22 -3.85 7.61
N LEU A 69 2.07 -4.49 7.80
CA LEU A 69 1.78 -5.82 7.28
C LEU A 69 1.02 -5.64 5.96
N TYR A 70 1.77 -5.72 4.86
CA TYR A 70 1.20 -5.62 3.52
C TYR A 70 0.65 -6.96 3.07
N THR A 71 -0.46 -6.92 2.35
CA THR A 71 -1.05 -8.05 1.64
C THR A 71 -1.07 -7.79 0.14
N PHE A 72 -0.95 -8.87 -0.64
CA PHE A 72 -0.97 -8.85 -2.10
C PHE A 72 -1.89 -9.96 -2.58
N GLN A 73 -2.87 -9.62 -3.42
CA GLN A 73 -3.73 -10.61 -4.07
C GLN A 73 -3.65 -10.41 -5.59
N PRO A 74 -3.42 -11.46 -6.38
CA PRO A 74 -3.44 -11.36 -7.82
C PRO A 74 -4.87 -11.05 -8.26
N CYS A 75 -4.95 -10.18 -9.24
CA CYS A 75 -6.17 -9.97 -9.97
C CYS A 75 -6.36 -11.08 -11.01
N ASN A 76 -7.58 -11.62 -11.06
CA ASN A 76 -7.94 -12.74 -11.93
C ASN A 76 -8.67 -12.30 -13.21
N PHE A 77 -8.84 -10.99 -13.46
CA PHE A 77 -9.36 -10.50 -14.73
C PHE A 77 -8.24 -9.93 -15.60
N VAL A 78 -8.34 -10.20 -16.91
CA VAL A 78 -7.56 -9.50 -17.93
C VAL A 78 -8.20 -8.12 -18.05
N LEU A 79 -7.42 -7.06 -17.83
CA LEU A 79 -7.82 -5.72 -18.27
C LEU A 79 -8.01 -5.82 -19.78
N GLU A 80 -9.26 -5.78 -20.25
CA GLU A 80 -9.52 -5.60 -21.67
C GLU A 80 -8.73 -4.34 -22.09
N LYS A 81 -7.93 -4.48 -23.15
CA LYS A 81 -7.25 -3.32 -23.72
C LYS A 81 -8.33 -2.26 -23.94
N ALA A 82 -8.06 -1.03 -23.49
CA ALA A 82 -8.84 0.12 -23.93
C ALA A 82 -8.97 -0.02 -25.44
N SER A 83 -10.19 -0.22 -25.92
CA SER A 83 -10.44 -0.51 -27.32
C SER A 83 -9.81 0.61 -28.15
N ASP A 84 -9.03 0.24 -29.16
CA ASP A 84 -8.46 1.16 -30.17
C ASP A 84 -9.60 1.72 -31.06
N GLU A 85 -10.58 2.40 -30.47
CA GLU A 85 -11.71 3.02 -31.20
C GLU A 85 -11.40 4.42 -31.74
N ASP A 86 -10.12 4.83 -31.78
CA ASP A 86 -9.66 6.04 -32.47
C ASP A 86 -8.73 5.74 -33.65
N SER A 87 -8.80 4.54 -34.24
CA SER A 87 -8.02 4.18 -35.44
C SER A 87 -8.78 4.33 -36.76
N ASP A 88 -9.76 5.22 -36.85
CA ASP A 88 -10.43 5.57 -38.12
C ASP A 88 -10.74 7.06 -38.22
N CYS A 89 -9.70 7.88 -38.44
CA CYS A 89 -9.85 9.15 -39.15
C CYS A 89 -8.81 9.21 -40.28
N GLN A 90 -9.35 9.20 -41.50
CA GLN A 90 -8.65 9.15 -42.78
C GLN A 90 -7.66 10.30 -42.97
N GLY A 91 -6.55 9.99 -43.65
CA GLY A 91 -5.41 10.88 -43.85
C GLY A 91 -5.51 11.84 -45.04
N LEU A 92 -4.42 12.60 -45.23
CA LEU A 92 -3.97 13.24 -46.48
C LEU A 92 -2.44 13.35 -46.38
N SER A 93 -1.69 12.57 -47.15
CA SER A 93 -1.13 12.91 -48.47
C SER A 93 0.27 13.54 -48.39
N SER A 94 1.21 12.87 -49.05
CA SER A 94 2.59 13.31 -49.30
C SER A 94 2.65 14.70 -49.94
N CYS A 95 3.70 15.47 -49.63
CA CYS A 95 4.42 16.34 -50.58
C CYS A 95 5.85 16.61 -50.07
N ASP A 96 6.81 16.09 -50.84
CA ASP A 96 8.17 16.54 -51.16
C ASP A 96 9.20 16.96 -50.10
N GLU A 97 10.31 16.22 -50.17
CA GLU A 97 11.64 16.56 -49.70
C GLU A 97 12.22 17.75 -50.49
N HIS A 98 12.63 18.81 -49.79
CA HIS A 98 13.77 19.62 -50.23
C HIS A 98 14.51 20.24 -49.05
N ALA A 99 15.84 20.13 -49.11
CA ALA A 99 16.82 20.45 -48.08
C ALA A 99 17.05 21.95 -47.85
N THR A 100 17.25 22.39 -46.60
CA THR A 100 18.41 23.24 -46.18
C THR A 100 18.53 23.40 -44.64
N LYS A 101 19.77 23.63 -44.20
CA LYS A 101 20.28 23.73 -42.82
C LYS A 101 19.72 24.93 -42.02
N SER A 102 19.48 24.77 -40.71
CA SER A 102 20.17 25.49 -39.61
C SER A 102 19.40 25.49 -38.27
N SER A 103 20.17 25.30 -37.18
CA SER A 103 20.09 25.94 -35.86
C SER A 103 18.74 26.10 -35.11
N SER A 104 18.71 25.47 -33.93
CA SER A 104 18.15 25.98 -32.66
C SER A 104 16.64 25.87 -32.41
N VAL A 105 16.37 25.60 -31.12
CA VAL A 105 15.12 25.69 -30.36
C VAL A 105 14.25 24.43 -30.34
N ALA A 106 14.12 23.90 -29.13
CA ALA A 106 13.16 22.87 -28.74
C ALA A 106 11.75 23.19 -29.25
N SER A 107 11.19 22.29 -30.06
CA SER A 107 9.80 22.41 -30.48
C SER A 107 8.90 21.93 -29.35
N THR A 108 8.34 22.88 -28.63
CA THR A 108 7.13 22.74 -27.83
C THR A 108 6.04 22.15 -28.73
N VAL A 109 5.59 20.92 -28.46
CA VAL A 109 4.36 20.41 -29.09
C VAL A 109 3.21 21.22 -28.50
N VAL A 110 2.84 22.28 -29.20
CA VAL A 110 1.65 23.08 -28.89
C VAL A 110 0.45 22.22 -29.28
N SER A 111 -0.20 21.66 -28.26
CA SER A 111 -1.47 20.94 -28.42
C SER A 111 -2.47 21.89 -29.09
N SER A 112 -2.98 21.50 -30.26
CA SER A 112 -4.02 22.23 -30.96
C SER A 112 -5.25 22.37 -30.06
N SER A 113 -5.70 23.61 -29.87
CA SER A 113 -6.91 23.95 -29.12
C SER A 113 -8.12 23.22 -29.71
N ILE A 114 -8.57 22.17 -29.01
CA ILE A 114 -9.83 21.50 -29.29
C ILE A 114 -10.95 22.51 -29.06
N LYS A 115 -11.69 22.83 -30.13
CA LYS A 115 -12.96 23.55 -30.05
C LYS A 115 -13.86 22.78 -29.09
N LYS A 116 -14.40 23.49 -28.08
CA LYS A 116 -15.38 22.99 -27.13
C LYS A 116 -16.58 22.35 -27.85
N THR A 117 -16.54 21.05 -28.07
CA THR A 117 -17.74 20.21 -28.04
C THR A 117 -17.94 19.82 -26.58
N ASN A 118 -19.14 20.12 -26.09
CA ASN A 118 -19.52 20.07 -24.70
C ASN A 118 -19.84 18.62 -24.27
N GLU A 119 -18.95 17.69 -24.61
CA GLU A 119 -19.04 16.29 -24.22
C GLU A 119 -18.14 16.09 -23.02
N VAL A 120 -18.76 15.83 -21.88
CA VAL A 120 -18.07 15.39 -20.66
C VAL A 120 -17.20 14.19 -21.07
N PRO A 121 -15.86 14.24 -20.88
CA PRO A 121 -15.03 13.07 -21.18
C PRO A 121 -15.63 11.92 -20.40
N ASN A 122 -15.99 10.84 -21.11
CA ASN A 122 -16.53 9.62 -20.53
C ASN A 122 -15.64 9.27 -19.33
N VAL A 123 -16.19 9.42 -18.12
CA VAL A 123 -15.51 8.99 -16.91
C VAL A 123 -15.32 7.50 -17.12
N VAL A 124 -14.08 7.09 -17.39
CA VAL A 124 -13.69 5.69 -17.52
C VAL A 124 -13.93 5.04 -16.16
N SER A 125 -15.18 4.67 -15.94
CA SER A 125 -15.58 3.94 -14.75
C SER A 125 -14.98 2.56 -14.90
N PRO A 126 -14.23 2.07 -13.91
CA PRO A 126 -13.73 0.70 -13.96
C PRO A 126 -14.91 -0.23 -14.24
N ALA A 127 -14.75 -1.12 -15.23
CA ALA A 127 -15.82 -2.00 -15.65
C ALA A 127 -16.44 -2.74 -14.43
N PRO A 128 -17.75 -3.02 -14.40
CA PRO A 128 -18.41 -3.67 -13.27
C PRO A 128 -17.67 -4.91 -12.70
N PRO A 129 -17.06 -5.79 -13.53
CA PRO A 129 -16.26 -6.92 -13.04
C PRO A 129 -15.06 -6.53 -12.18
N VAL A 130 -14.45 -5.35 -12.43
CA VAL A 130 -13.33 -4.81 -11.66
C VAL A 130 -13.79 -4.39 -10.27
N MET A 131 -14.95 -3.75 -10.17
CA MET A 131 -15.53 -3.29 -8.91
C MET A 131 -15.92 -4.49 -8.03
N GLU A 132 -16.62 -5.47 -8.59
CA GLU A 132 -17.00 -6.70 -7.88
C GLU A 132 -15.78 -7.49 -7.39
N TRP A 133 -14.72 -7.55 -8.20
CA TRP A 133 -13.46 -8.16 -7.78
C TRP A 133 -12.79 -7.37 -6.65
N ARG A 134 -12.77 -6.03 -6.71
CA ARG A 134 -12.21 -5.18 -5.64
C ARG A 134 -12.96 -5.37 -4.33
N ASP A 135 -14.29 -5.43 -4.35
CA ASP A 135 -15.09 -5.64 -3.15
C ASP A 135 -14.82 -7.02 -2.53
N ARG A 136 -14.80 -8.08 -3.36
CA ARG A 136 -14.42 -9.42 -2.88
C ARG A 136 -13.00 -9.46 -2.32
N SER A 137 -12.07 -8.76 -2.94
CA SER A 137 -10.67 -8.68 -2.49
C SER A 137 -10.56 -7.95 -1.16
N ARG A 138 -11.30 -6.84 -0.97
CA ARG A 138 -11.40 -6.10 0.30
C ARG A 138 -11.91 -6.99 1.43
N ASP A 139 -13.00 -7.73 1.21
CA ASP A 139 -13.57 -8.64 2.21
C ASP A 139 -12.57 -9.73 2.62
N ARG A 140 -11.80 -10.26 1.66
CA ARG A 140 -10.73 -11.22 1.93
C ARG A 140 -9.62 -10.60 2.77
N VAL A 141 -9.17 -9.38 2.46
CA VAL A 141 -8.19 -8.68 3.30
C VAL A 141 -8.72 -8.51 4.70
N TYR A 142 -9.95 -8.05 4.90
CA TYR A 142 -10.48 -7.83 6.24
C TYR A 142 -10.55 -9.10 7.07
N LYS A 143 -10.88 -10.24 6.44
CA LYS A 143 -10.80 -11.56 7.08
C LYS A 143 -9.36 -11.90 7.47
N PHE A 144 -8.39 -11.68 6.58
CA PHE A 144 -6.97 -11.87 6.87
C PHE A 144 -6.49 -10.97 8.01
N MET A 145 -6.80 -9.68 8.00
CA MET A 145 -6.36 -8.74 9.03
C MET A 145 -6.93 -9.07 10.42
N ARG A 146 -8.19 -9.53 10.48
CA ARG A 146 -8.79 -10.04 11.74
C ARG A 146 -8.07 -11.31 12.21
N LEU A 147 -7.76 -12.25 11.31
CA LEU A 147 -7.01 -13.45 11.63
C LEU A 147 -5.62 -13.10 12.16
N ALA A 148 -4.89 -12.24 11.46
CA ALA A 148 -3.57 -11.75 11.83
C ALA A 148 -3.59 -11.07 13.20
N LYS A 149 -4.54 -10.15 13.43
CA LYS A 149 -4.71 -9.48 14.73
C LYS A 149 -4.94 -10.47 15.87
N ARG A 150 -5.77 -11.50 15.65
CA ARG A 150 -5.99 -12.56 16.63
C ARG A 150 -4.73 -13.37 16.90
N ARG A 151 -4.05 -13.88 15.86
CA ARG A 151 -2.84 -14.69 16.04
C ARG A 151 -1.69 -13.92 16.69
N ILE A 152 -1.51 -12.65 16.33
CA ILE A 152 -0.51 -11.76 16.94
C ILE A 152 -0.82 -11.58 18.42
N ARG A 153 -2.09 -11.27 18.76
CA ARG A 153 -2.52 -11.17 20.16
C ARG A 153 -2.21 -12.43 20.95
N GLU A 154 -2.61 -13.59 20.44
CA GLU A 154 -2.40 -14.88 21.11
C GLU A 154 -0.91 -15.18 21.37
N HIS A 155 -0.02 -14.79 20.46
CA HIS A 155 1.43 -14.97 20.67
C HIS A 155 2.01 -13.98 21.68
N LEU A 156 1.55 -12.72 21.66
CA LEU A 156 1.99 -11.72 22.63
C LEU A 156 1.50 -12.08 24.04
N GLU A 157 0.25 -12.48 24.20
CA GLU A 157 -0.34 -12.86 25.50
C GLU A 157 0.33 -14.09 26.14
N LYS A 158 0.88 -15.02 25.35
CA LYS A 158 1.63 -16.18 25.89
C LYS A 158 2.89 -15.78 26.66
N LEU A 159 3.45 -14.61 26.37
CA LEU A 159 4.67 -14.12 27.02
C LEU A 159 4.39 -13.40 28.34
N ASP A 160 3.19 -12.83 28.50
CA ASP A 160 2.82 -12.09 29.70
C ASP A 160 1.88 -12.93 30.54
N GLY A 161 2.47 -13.62 31.52
CA GLY A 161 1.72 -14.44 32.48
C GLY A 161 0.79 -13.65 33.41
N ASN A 162 0.75 -12.31 33.34
CA ASN A 162 0.02 -11.47 34.30
C ASN A 162 -0.65 -10.19 33.74
N GLY A 163 -0.64 -9.94 32.43
CA GLY A 163 -1.25 -8.73 31.85
C GLY A 163 -1.54 -8.83 30.36
N ALA A 164 -2.55 -8.08 29.90
CA ALA A 164 -2.77 -7.91 28.46
C ALA A 164 -1.71 -6.93 27.93
N LEU A 165 -0.66 -7.44 27.30
CA LEU A 165 0.34 -6.63 26.60
C LEU A 165 -0.36 -5.65 25.65
N ALA A 166 -0.15 -4.36 25.87
CA ALA A 166 -0.70 -3.33 25.01
C ALA A 166 -0.08 -3.45 23.61
N PHE A 167 -0.85 -3.83 22.61
CA PHE A 167 -0.44 -3.73 21.21
C PHE A 167 -1.53 -3.05 20.40
N PHE A 168 -1.13 -2.39 19.33
CA PHE A 168 -2.06 -1.81 18.37
C PHE A 168 -1.98 -2.58 17.06
N MET A 169 -3.14 -2.89 16.50
CA MET A 169 -3.27 -3.27 15.10
C MET A 169 -4.60 -2.75 14.55
N ASP A 170 -4.51 -2.03 13.44
CA ASP A 170 -5.64 -1.56 12.65
C ASP A 170 -5.21 -1.46 11.18
N TRP A 171 -6.14 -1.23 10.27
CA TRP A 171 -5.88 -1.07 8.84
C TRP A 171 -6.80 0.02 8.29
N PRO A 172 -6.38 0.73 7.23
CA PRO A 172 -7.24 1.68 6.57
C PRO A 172 -8.27 0.93 5.72
N ASP A 173 -9.45 1.51 5.52
CA ASP A 173 -10.36 1.07 4.49
C ASP A 173 -9.81 1.51 3.12
N PRO A 174 -9.56 0.60 2.17
CA PRO A 174 -8.90 0.96 0.90
C PRO A 174 -9.66 1.97 0.04
N ALA A 175 -10.98 2.13 0.24
CA ALA A 175 -11.77 3.09 -0.51
C ALA A 175 -11.69 4.50 0.09
N THR A 176 -11.40 4.63 1.38
CA THR A 176 -11.45 5.91 2.10
C THR A 176 -10.12 6.33 2.73
N GLY A 177 -9.18 5.40 2.91
CA GLY A 177 -7.94 5.59 3.67
C GLY A 177 -8.16 5.77 5.18
N LEU A 178 -9.39 5.59 5.69
CA LEU A 178 -9.74 5.83 7.09
C LEU A 178 -9.60 4.56 7.94
N PRO A 179 -9.30 4.66 9.24
CA PRO A 179 -9.19 3.49 10.11
C PRO A 179 -10.45 2.62 10.12
N ALA A 180 -10.28 1.30 10.00
CA ALA A 180 -11.37 0.34 9.99
C ALA A 180 -11.89 0.02 11.41
N CYS A 181 -11.01 0.00 12.42
CA CYS A 181 -11.38 -0.40 13.78
C CYS A 181 -11.37 0.75 14.79
N SER A 182 -10.42 1.69 14.65
CA SER A 182 -10.18 2.76 15.62
C SER A 182 -10.81 4.09 15.21
N LYS A 183 -10.69 5.11 16.08
CA LYS A 183 -11.19 6.46 15.77
C LYS A 183 -10.35 7.07 14.65
N ARG A 184 -11.03 7.72 13.70
CA ARG A 184 -10.39 8.46 12.61
C ARG A 184 -9.55 9.63 13.13
N GLY A 185 -8.36 9.78 12.59
CA GLY A 185 -7.55 11.00 12.71
C GLY A 185 -7.95 12.08 11.69
N PRO A 186 -7.21 13.20 11.65
CA PRO A 186 -7.44 14.30 10.71
C PRO A 186 -7.05 14.01 9.25
N THR A 187 -6.38 12.89 8.96
CA THR A 187 -5.87 12.56 7.62
C THR A 187 -6.27 11.15 7.18
N THR A 188 -6.01 10.83 5.92
CA THR A 188 -6.26 9.52 5.30
C THR A 188 -4.95 8.83 4.96
N PHE A 189 -4.90 7.51 5.11
CA PHE A 189 -3.76 6.72 4.68
C PHE A 189 -3.71 6.61 3.16
N SER A 190 -2.53 6.82 2.58
CA SER A 190 -2.25 6.64 1.16
C SER A 190 -1.12 5.64 0.99
N ASP A 191 -1.37 4.58 0.21
CA ASP A 191 -0.30 3.64 -0.14
C ASP A 191 0.78 4.27 -1.01
N ALA A 192 0.48 5.36 -1.74
CA ALA A 192 1.46 6.01 -2.61
C ALA A 192 2.71 6.46 -1.83
N ASP A 193 2.53 7.04 -0.64
CA ASP A 193 3.62 7.54 0.20
C ASP A 193 4.49 6.38 0.71
N THR A 194 3.83 5.29 1.11
CA THR A 194 4.48 4.06 1.53
C THR A 194 5.26 3.42 0.37
N ILE A 195 4.58 3.31 -0.77
CA ILE A 195 5.11 2.70 -1.97
C ILE A 195 6.37 3.46 -2.36
N GLU A 196 6.32 4.79 -2.49
CA GLU A 196 7.44 5.63 -2.89
C GLU A 196 8.64 5.56 -1.95
N GLN A 197 8.41 5.44 -0.65
CA GLN A 197 9.50 5.57 0.33
C GLN A 197 10.17 4.24 0.71
N PHE A 198 9.44 3.13 0.85
CA PHE A 198 10.01 1.94 1.47
C PHE A 198 9.51 0.58 0.97
N PHE A 199 8.65 0.53 -0.05
CA PHE A 199 8.22 -0.74 -0.62
C PHE A 199 9.39 -1.59 -1.14
N PRO A 200 9.36 -2.93 -0.97
CA PRO A 200 10.44 -3.80 -1.40
C PRO A 200 10.41 -4.17 -2.89
N PHE A 201 9.33 -3.84 -3.59
CA PHE A 201 9.15 -4.18 -5.00
C PHE A 201 9.48 -3.01 -5.93
N LYS A 202 9.39 -3.25 -7.23
CA LYS A 202 9.58 -2.22 -8.25
C LYS A 202 8.33 -1.33 -8.30
N LYS A 203 8.55 -0.04 -8.51
CA LYS A 203 7.52 1.00 -8.55
C LYS A 203 7.45 1.50 -9.98
N VAL A 204 6.25 1.64 -10.51
CA VAL A 204 6.00 2.11 -11.86
C VAL A 204 5.07 3.30 -11.76
N MET A 205 5.52 4.46 -12.23
CA MET A 205 4.63 5.61 -12.43
C MET A 205 3.91 5.40 -13.76
N VAL A 206 2.59 5.34 -13.73
CA VAL A 206 1.75 5.31 -14.93
C VAL A 206 1.12 6.69 -15.05
N ALA A 207 1.53 7.44 -16.07
CA ALA A 207 0.96 8.74 -16.40
C ALA A 207 -0.11 8.59 -17.49
N GLY A 208 -1.18 9.36 -17.36
CA GLY A 208 -2.26 9.42 -18.34
C GLY A 208 -2.94 10.80 -18.35
N PRO A 209 -3.96 10.98 -19.20
CA PRO A 209 -4.77 12.19 -19.18
C PRO A 209 -5.39 12.37 -17.79
N GLY A 210 -5.05 13.46 -17.10
CA GLY A 210 -5.54 13.75 -15.74
C GLY A 210 -4.55 13.50 -14.59
N GLY A 211 -3.32 13.04 -14.89
CA GLY A 211 -2.26 12.92 -13.89
C GLY A 211 -1.49 11.60 -14.01
N GLY A 212 -0.86 11.18 -12.91
CA GLY A 212 -0.20 9.88 -12.84
C GLY A 212 -0.46 9.20 -11.51
N CYS A 213 -0.36 7.87 -11.49
CA CYS A 213 -0.42 7.08 -10.28
C CYS A 213 0.82 6.20 -10.15
N TYR A 214 1.20 5.91 -8.91
CA TYR A 214 2.22 4.91 -8.62
C TYR A 214 1.58 3.54 -8.50
N MET A 215 2.14 2.58 -9.21
CA MET A 215 1.78 1.17 -9.14
C MET A 215 2.95 0.35 -8.61
N VAL A 216 2.63 -0.72 -7.89
CA VAL A 216 3.61 -1.71 -7.47
C VAL A 216 3.66 -2.83 -8.50
N GLU A 217 4.85 -3.13 -9.01
CA GLU A 217 5.10 -4.32 -9.82
C GLU A 217 5.54 -5.46 -8.89
N HIS A 218 4.58 -6.32 -8.55
CA HIS A 218 4.82 -7.49 -7.71
C HIS A 218 5.66 -8.53 -8.48
N PRO A 219 6.72 -9.10 -7.90
CA PRO A 219 7.61 -10.04 -8.62
C PRO A 219 6.90 -11.26 -9.21
N ARG A 220 5.83 -11.72 -8.54
CA ARG A 220 5.03 -12.89 -8.96
C ARG A 220 3.73 -12.52 -9.68
N PHE A 221 3.12 -11.39 -9.33
CA PHE A 221 1.76 -11.03 -9.78
C PHE A 221 1.75 -9.90 -10.82
N GLY A 222 2.91 -9.33 -11.14
CA GLY A 222 3.03 -8.19 -12.03
C GLY A 222 2.34 -6.94 -11.47
N LEU A 223 1.76 -6.14 -12.35
CA LEU A 223 1.10 -4.87 -12.01
C LEU A 223 -0.36 -5.04 -11.56
N ASN A 224 -0.96 -6.20 -11.82
CA ASN A 224 -2.38 -6.44 -11.58
C ASN A 224 -2.58 -7.09 -10.20
N VAL A 225 -2.34 -6.30 -9.15
CA VAL A 225 -2.34 -6.76 -7.76
C VAL A 225 -3.24 -5.87 -6.91
N TYR A 226 -4.08 -6.48 -6.08
CA TYR A 226 -4.75 -5.80 -4.98
C TYR A 226 -3.77 -5.73 -3.81
N LEU A 227 -3.49 -4.54 -3.32
CA LEU A 227 -2.63 -4.34 -2.16
C LEU A 227 -3.37 -3.60 -1.05
N ASP A 228 -3.05 -3.93 0.19
CA ASP A 228 -3.58 -3.28 1.38
C ASP A 228 -2.64 -3.53 2.57
N ALA A 229 -2.71 -2.68 3.60
CA ALA A 229 -1.77 -2.66 4.72
C ALA A 229 -2.46 -2.62 6.08
N ALA A 230 -1.99 -3.41 7.04
CA ALA A 230 -2.26 -3.13 8.44
C ALA A 230 -1.09 -2.39 9.10
N VAL A 231 -1.42 -1.44 9.96
CA VAL A 231 -0.51 -0.75 10.86
C VAL A 231 -0.43 -1.53 12.16
N LEU A 232 0.79 -1.76 12.64
CA LEU A 232 1.05 -2.38 13.93
C LEU A 232 1.97 -1.50 14.79
N VAL A 233 1.71 -1.47 16.09
CA VAL A 233 2.60 -0.84 17.08
C VAL A 233 2.91 -1.87 18.17
N VAL A 234 4.20 -2.13 18.35
CA VAL A 234 4.69 -3.11 19.32
C VAL A 234 5.98 -2.58 19.95
N ALA A 235 6.21 -2.93 21.22
CA ALA A 235 7.50 -2.70 21.88
C ALA A 235 8.62 -3.40 21.11
N HIS A 236 9.79 -2.77 21.02
CA HIS A 236 10.91 -3.31 20.26
C HIS A 236 11.38 -4.67 20.79
N ALA A 237 11.36 -4.85 22.11
CA ALA A 237 11.69 -6.12 22.77
C ALA A 237 10.81 -7.31 22.32
N LEU A 238 9.65 -7.06 21.70
CA LEU A 238 8.72 -8.09 21.23
C LEU A 238 8.73 -8.26 19.70
N GLU A 239 9.71 -7.66 19.01
CA GLU A 239 9.79 -7.76 17.55
C GLU A 239 9.97 -9.20 17.06
N GLU A 240 10.79 -9.99 17.76
CA GLU A 240 11.00 -11.40 17.41
C GLU A 240 9.69 -12.18 17.52
N THR A 241 8.96 -12.00 18.62
CA THR A 241 7.63 -12.59 18.84
C THR A 241 6.63 -12.16 17.77
N LEU A 242 6.62 -10.87 17.40
CA LEU A 242 5.80 -10.37 16.30
C LEU A 242 6.15 -11.09 15.00
N CYS A 243 7.45 -11.25 14.71
CA CYS A 243 7.89 -11.93 13.50
C CYS A 243 7.47 -13.41 13.48
N GLU A 244 7.57 -14.11 14.61
CA GLU A 244 7.09 -15.49 14.75
C GLU A 244 5.57 -15.58 14.53
N ALA A 245 4.81 -14.71 15.18
CA ALA A 245 3.37 -14.68 15.05
C ALA A 245 2.92 -14.41 13.61
N VAL A 246 3.58 -13.49 12.91
CA VAL A 246 3.28 -13.19 11.50
C VAL A 246 3.73 -14.33 10.58
N ARG A 247 4.89 -14.95 10.81
CA ARG A 247 5.30 -16.14 10.03
C ARG A 247 4.32 -17.29 10.18
N SER A 248 3.70 -17.45 11.36
CA SER A 248 2.68 -18.48 11.57
C SER A 248 1.48 -18.34 10.63
N LEU A 249 1.21 -17.14 10.07
CA LEU A 249 0.13 -16.92 9.10
C LEU A 249 0.35 -17.64 7.77
N GLY A 250 1.59 -18.02 7.46
CA GLY A 250 1.94 -18.80 6.27
C GLY A 250 2.27 -20.27 6.54
N ALA A 251 2.17 -20.72 7.79
CA ALA A 251 2.39 -22.11 8.21
C ALA A 251 1.08 -22.88 8.30
#